data_AF-A0A7K5X4R8-F1
#
_entry.id   AF-A0A7K5X4R8-F1
#
_cell.length_a   1.000
_cell.length_b   1.000
_cell.length_c   1.000
_cell.angle_alpha   90.00
_cell.angle_beta   90.00
_cell.angle_gamma   90.00
#
_symmetry.space_group_name_H-M   'P 1'
#
loop_
_entity.id
_entity.type
_entity.pdbx_description
1 polymer ?
#
loop_
_entity_poly.entity_id
_entity_poly.type
_entity_poly.pdbx_seq_one_letter_code
_entity_poly.pdbx_strand_id
1 'polypeptide(L)'
;VLEQHPLHFSFHDGKVLKLCPVKNEQTWALNIKRGILSVLQTSQASSASAVVEEVDVLGICPTRYQRKGPILMKTRDLNLCSHRYSGFASVQSVVLPHV
;
A
#
# COMPACT_ATOMS: atom_id res chain seq x y z
N VAL A 1 12.90 -17.48 3.86
CA VAL A 1 12.12 -16.65 4.81
C VAL A 1 10.99 -15.91 4.11
N LEU A 2 11.25 -15.07 3.11
CA LEU A 2 10.19 -14.32 2.41
C LEU A 2 9.14 -15.24 1.75
N GLU A 3 9.57 -16.23 0.97
CA GLU A 3 8.70 -17.15 0.23
C GLU A 3 8.21 -18.35 1.04
N GLN A 4 8.69 -18.49 2.29
CA GLN A 4 8.43 -19.67 3.12
C GLN A 4 6.95 -19.86 3.45
N HIS A 5 6.20 -18.76 3.55
CA HIS A 5 4.78 -18.78 3.86
C HIS A 5 4.02 -17.95 2.82
N PRO A 6 3.03 -18.48 2.11
CA PRO A 6 2.18 -17.67 1.25
C PRO A 6 1.33 -16.71 2.09
N LEU A 7 1.13 -15.48 1.61
CA LEU A 7 0.23 -14.51 2.23
C LEU A 7 -1.10 -14.51 1.48
N HIS A 8 -2.17 -14.93 2.14
CA HIS A 8 -3.52 -14.77 1.60
C HIS A 8 -4.04 -13.37 1.92
N PHE A 9 -4.71 -12.75 0.96
CA PHE A 9 -5.30 -11.42 1.09
C PHE A 9 -6.59 -11.30 0.27
N SER A 10 -7.47 -10.37 0.67
CA SER A 10 -8.62 -9.98 -0.14
C SER A 10 -8.31 -8.73 -0.95
N PHE A 11 -8.66 -8.75 -2.23
CA PHE A 11 -8.48 -7.65 -3.16
C PHE A 11 -9.79 -7.38 -3.89
N HIS A 12 -10.33 -6.17 -3.72
CA HIS A 12 -11.61 -5.76 -4.27
C HIS A 12 -11.53 -4.30 -4.70
N ASP A 13 -12.01 -3.99 -5.91
CA ASP A 13 -12.00 -2.64 -6.49
C ASP A 13 -10.65 -1.89 -6.37
N GLY A 14 -9.55 -2.62 -6.55
CA GLY A 14 -8.21 -2.03 -6.46
C GLY A 14 -7.69 -1.83 -5.03
N LYS A 15 -8.40 -2.32 -4.00
CA LYS A 15 -8.03 -2.15 -2.58
C LYS A 15 -7.73 -3.49 -1.91
N VAL A 16 -6.77 -3.47 -0.99
CA VAL A 16 -6.42 -4.60 -0.13
C VAL A 16 -7.23 -4.46 1.16
N LEU A 17 -8.21 -5.34 1.37
CA LEU A 17 -9.16 -5.19 2.49
C LEU A 17 -8.79 -6.02 3.71
N LYS A 18 -8.09 -7.14 3.52
CA LYS A 18 -7.69 -8.04 4.61
C LYS A 18 -6.43 -8.81 4.25
N LEU A 19 -5.59 -9.05 5.25
CA LEU A 19 -4.40 -9.89 5.17
C LEU A 19 -4.54 -11.05 6.16
N CYS A 20 -4.08 -12.24 5.77
CA CYS A 20 -4.08 -13.46 6.59
C CYS A 20 -2.65 -14.03 6.66
N PRO A 21 -1.73 -13.40 7.41
CA PRO A 21 -0.38 -13.93 7.61
C PRO A 21 -0.38 -15.12 8.57
N VAL A 22 0.66 -15.97 8.50
CA VAL A 22 0.89 -16.98 9.55
C VAL A 22 1.39 -16.31 10.83
N LYS A 23 1.01 -16.83 12.00
CA LYS A 23 1.21 -16.16 13.30
C LYS A 23 2.67 -15.76 13.59
N ASN A 24 3.63 -16.54 13.12
CA ASN A 24 5.05 -16.36 13.44
C ASN A 24 5.88 -15.89 12.23
N GLU A 25 5.24 -15.32 11.20
CA GLU A 25 5.99 -14.73 10.09
C GLU A 25 6.78 -13.50 10.54
N GLN A 26 8.04 -13.40 10.12
CA GLN A 26 8.89 -12.27 10.48
C GLN A 26 8.34 -10.97 9.89
N THR A 27 8.24 -9.93 10.71
CA THR A 27 7.64 -8.64 10.33
C THR A 27 8.25 -8.02 9.08
N TRP A 28 9.58 -8.08 8.92
CA TRP A 28 10.25 -7.54 7.72
C TRP A 28 9.81 -8.28 6.44
N ALA A 29 9.64 -9.60 6.49
CA ALA A 29 9.21 -10.39 5.35
C ALA A 29 7.76 -10.06 5.00
N LEU A 30 6.91 -9.91 6.02
CA LEU A 30 5.54 -9.48 5.84
C LEU A 30 5.44 -8.04 5.31
N ASN A 31 6.38 -7.16 5.64
CA ASN A 31 6.42 -5.79 5.12
C ASN A 31 6.87 -5.69 3.68
N ILE A 32 7.75 -6.57 3.23
CA ILE A 32 8.06 -6.71 1.80
C ILE A 32 6.77 -7.10 1.05
N LYS A 33 6.01 -8.06 1.58
CA LYS A 33 4.73 -8.47 0.97
C LYS A 33 3.71 -7.32 0.97
N ARG A 34 3.58 -6.58 2.07
CA ARG A 34 2.74 -5.36 2.12
C ARG A 34 3.19 -4.30 1.12
N GLY A 35 4.49 -4.14 0.92
CA GLY A 35 5.04 -3.23 -0.09
C GLY A 35 4.63 -3.62 -1.50
N ILE A 36 4.72 -4.91 -1.85
CA ILE A 36 4.22 -5.42 -3.14
C ILE A 36 2.72 -5.13 -3.29
N LEU A 37 1.92 -5.44 -2.27
CA LEU A 37 0.47 -5.19 -2.30
C LEU A 37 0.13 -3.69 -2.42
N SER A 38 0.93 -2.81 -1.81
CA SER A 38 0.77 -1.35 -1.90
C SER A 38 0.95 -0.80 -3.32
N VAL A 39 1.81 -1.44 -4.12
CA VAL A 39 2.01 -1.11 -5.54
C VAL A 39 0.79 -1.53 -6.36
N LEU A 40 0.18 -2.68 -6.04
CA LEU A 40 -1.01 -3.19 -6.73
C LEU A 40 -2.28 -2.40 -6.43
N GLN A 41 -2.32 -1.68 -5.31
CA GLN A 41 -3.48 -0.86 -4.98
C GLN A 41 -3.68 0.27 -6.00
N THR A 42 -4.94 0.47 -6.38
CA THR A 42 -5.38 1.54 -7.27
C THR A 42 -6.65 2.18 -6.74
N SER A 43 -7.04 3.31 -7.30
CA SER A 43 -8.32 3.95 -7.05
C SER A 43 -8.99 4.21 -8.39
N GLN A 44 -10.31 4.03 -8.48
CA GLN A 44 -11.10 4.44 -9.64
C GLN A 44 -11.26 5.97 -9.63
N ALA A 45 -10.19 6.68 -9.97
CA ALA A 45 -10.26 8.11 -10.23
C ALA A 45 -11.01 8.34 -11.56
N SER A 46 -12.25 8.83 -11.46
CA SER A 46 -13.13 9.08 -12.61
C SER A 46 -12.75 10.31 -13.43
N SER A 47 -11.83 11.16 -12.94
CA SER A 47 -11.38 12.38 -13.62
C SER A 47 -9.95 12.28 -14.16
N ALA A 48 -9.62 13.13 -15.15
CA ALA A 48 -8.30 13.17 -15.79
C ALA A 48 -7.13 13.38 -14.80
N SER A 49 -7.40 13.96 -13.63
CA SER A 49 -6.48 14.04 -12.50
C SER A 49 -7.27 14.13 -11.19
N ALA A 50 -7.15 13.14 -10.30
CA ALA A 50 -7.72 13.17 -8.96
C ALA A 50 -6.64 12.96 -7.90
N VAL A 51 -6.80 13.61 -6.74
CA VAL A 51 -6.02 13.30 -5.53
C VAL A 51 -6.94 12.58 -4.57
N VAL A 52 -6.53 11.42 -4.09
CA VAL A 52 -7.32 10.56 -3.19
C VAL A 52 -6.42 10.11 -2.05
N GLU A 53 -6.96 10.10 -0.83
CA GLU A 53 -6.27 9.48 0.30
C GLU A 53 -6.18 7.97 0.10
N GLU A 54 -4.96 7.45 0.13
CA GLU A 54 -4.72 6.02 -0.03
C GLU A 54 -3.95 5.47 1.16
N VAL A 55 -4.46 4.37 1.70
CA VAL A 55 -3.85 3.64 2.79
C VAL A 55 -2.95 2.55 2.21
N ASP A 56 -1.67 2.52 2.59
CA ASP A 56 -0.65 1.62 2.05
C ASP A 56 0.45 1.29 3.08
N VAL A 57 1.52 0.58 2.72
CA VAL A 57 2.63 0.27 3.66
C VAL A 57 3.28 1.48 4.30
N LEU A 58 3.19 2.66 3.68
CA LEU A 58 3.83 3.90 4.11
C LEU A 58 2.92 4.80 4.95
N GLY A 59 1.67 4.41 5.21
CA GLY A 59 0.72 5.20 5.99
C GLY A 59 -0.55 5.55 5.21
N ILE A 60 -1.12 6.71 5.53
CA ILE A 60 -2.22 7.31 4.77
C ILE A 60 -1.62 8.44 3.94
N CYS A 61 -1.63 8.28 2.63
CA CYS A 61 -0.92 9.15 1.69
C CYS A 61 -1.87 9.83 0.70
N PRO A 62 -1.81 11.16 0.53
CA PRO A 62 -2.47 11.83 -0.58
C PRO A 62 -1.83 11.37 -1.89
N THR A 63 -2.61 10.67 -2.70
CA THR A 63 -2.15 10.02 -3.93
C THR A 63 -2.81 10.64 -5.15
N ARG A 64 -2.00 11.18 -6.05
CA ARG A 64 -2.46 11.72 -7.34
C ARG A 64 -2.51 10.63 -8.39
N TYR A 65 -3.65 10.48 -9.05
CA TYR A 65 -3.87 9.63 -10.21
C TYR A 65 -4.02 10.49 -11.46
N GLN A 66 -3.32 10.14 -12.54
CA GLN A 66 -3.42 10.79 -13.85
C GLN A 66 -3.52 9.74 -14.95
N ARG A 67 -4.51 9.85 -15.84
CA ARG A 67 -4.65 8.94 -16.98
C ARG A 67 -4.01 9.53 -18.24
N LYS A 68 -3.02 8.84 -18.79
CA LYS A 68 -2.33 9.19 -20.03
C LYS A 68 -2.56 8.08 -21.06
N GLY A 69 -3.68 8.17 -21.78
CA GLY A 69 -4.14 7.10 -22.68
C GLY A 69 -4.36 5.79 -21.92
N PRO A 70 -3.66 4.69 -22.26
CA PRO A 70 -3.78 3.42 -21.55
C PRO A 70 -3.03 3.39 -20.20
N ILE A 71 -2.16 4.37 -19.93
CA ILE A 71 -1.29 4.38 -18.74
C ILE A 71 -1.99 5.13 -17.59
N LEU A 72 -2.04 4.51 -16.41
CA LEU A 72 -2.44 5.17 -15.17
C LEU A 72 -1.18 5.52 -14.37
N MET A 73 -0.91 6.81 -14.22
CA MET A 73 0.22 7.31 -13.44
C MET A 73 -0.23 7.62 -12.02
N LYS A 74 0.41 6.98 -11.04
CA LYS A 74 0.18 7.12 -9.60
C LYS A 74 1.39 7.84 -8.99
N THR A 75 1.17 9.00 -8.37
CA THR A 75 2.24 9.82 -7.76
C THR A 75 1.88 10.17 -6.33
N ARG A 76 2.87 10.08 -5.44
CA ARG A 76 2.72 10.36 -4.01
C ARG A 76 3.86 11.24 -3.54
N ASP A 77 3.54 12.30 -2.81
CA ASP A 77 4.54 13.00 -2.02
C ASP A 77 4.64 12.32 -0.68
N LEU A 78 5.79 11.68 -0.45
CA LEU A 78 6.01 10.98 0.80
C LEU A 78 6.01 11.96 1.97
N ASN A 79 6.42 13.22 1.85
CA ASN A 79 6.44 14.12 3.01
C ASN A 79 5.05 14.43 3.57
N LEU A 80 3.99 14.18 2.79
CA LEU A 80 2.60 14.45 3.15
C LEU A 80 1.87 13.26 3.75
N CYS A 81 2.46 12.06 3.80
CA CYS A 81 1.76 10.91 4.36
C CYS A 81 1.70 10.98 5.89
N SER A 82 0.52 10.73 6.43
CA SER A 82 0.26 10.64 7.86
C SER A 82 0.28 9.18 8.34
N HIS A 83 0.19 8.97 9.66
CA HIS A 83 0.21 7.63 10.27
C HIS A 83 1.43 6.78 9.91
N ARG A 84 2.54 7.46 9.63
CA ARG A 84 3.86 6.82 9.58
C ARG A 84 4.26 6.43 10.98
N TYR A 85 4.70 5.18 11.15
CA TYR A 85 5.52 4.86 12.31
C TYR A 85 6.78 5.74 12.21
N SER A 86 6.89 6.72 13.08
CA SER A 86 7.95 7.71 13.11
C SER A 86 9.13 7.16 13.89
N GLY A 87 10.10 6.61 13.18
CA GLY A 87 11.44 6.42 13.71
C GLY A 87 12.41 6.20 12.55
N PHE A 88 13.22 7.22 12.24
CA PHE A 88 14.41 7.19 11.38
C PHE A 88 14.81 5.76 10.92
N ALA A 89 14.29 5.23 9.81
CA ALA A 89 14.33 3.78 9.62
C ALA A 89 15.32 3.30 8.54
N SER A 90 16.20 2.38 8.95
CA SER A 90 16.84 1.40 8.05
C SER A 90 15.97 0.16 7.79
N VAL A 91 14.94 -0.18 8.60
CA VAL A 91 13.67 -0.81 8.15
C VAL A 91 12.56 -0.63 9.20
N GLN A 92 11.54 0.17 8.88
CA GLN A 92 10.23 0.24 9.53
C GLN A 92 9.16 0.26 8.43
N SER A 93 8.01 -0.36 8.72
CA SER A 93 6.64 0.09 8.39
C SER A 93 5.68 -1.08 8.27
N VAL A 94 4.47 -0.96 8.82
CA VAL A 94 3.35 -1.89 8.64
C VAL A 94 2.08 -1.06 8.51
N VAL A 95 1.67 -0.70 7.30
CA VAL A 95 0.30 -0.25 7.00
C VAL A 95 -0.14 -0.95 5.67
N LEU A 96 -1.38 -1.06 5.22
CA LEU A 96 -2.50 -1.61 5.96
C LEU A 96 -3.50 -2.38 5.06
N PRO A 97 -4.52 -2.96 5.72
CA PRO A 97 -5.96 -2.84 5.43
C PRO A 97 -6.67 -1.76 6.28
N HIS A 98 -7.63 -0.98 5.75
CA HIS A 98 -8.43 -0.01 6.54
C HIS A 98 -9.88 0.05 6.01
N VAL A 99 -10.85 -0.13 6.95
CA VAL A 99 -12.29 -0.48 6.85
C VAL A 99 -12.86 -0.68 5.45
#